data_AF-A0A6I8RD39-F1
#
_entry.id   AF-A0A6I8RD39-F1
#
_cell.length_a   1.000
_cell.length_b   1.000
_cell.length_c   1.000
_cell.angle_alpha   90.00
_cell.angle_beta   90.00
_cell.angle_gamma   90.00
#
_symmetry.space_group_name_H-M   'P 1'
#
loop_
_entity.id
_entity.type
_entity.pdbx_description
1 polymer ?
#
loop_
_entity_poly.entity_id
_entity_poly.type
_entity_poly.pdbx_seq_one_letter_code
_entity_poly.pdbx_strand_id
1 'polypeptide(L)'
;MASEMEKADALLHTFSTASALSSLALGMFCFVADRVQQATFIQQNDWLRALSDSATHCVIGMWSWAIVIGLRKRSDFCEVALAGFFASVIDLDHFFLAGSVSLKAATNLQRRPPLHCSTLIPVVALTLKFLMQLLRLKDSWCFLPWMLFISWTSHHVRDGIRHGLWICPFGKTAPLPYWLYVAVTASLPSVCSLIMYLTGTRQLMTTKHGIHIDV
;
A
#
# COMPACT_ATOMS: atom_id res chain seq x y z
N MET A 1 20.93 -1.78 24.18
CA MET A 1 19.46 -1.81 24.39
C MET A 1 19.00 -0.36 24.42
N ALA A 2 18.09 0.03 23.54
CA ALA A 2 17.49 1.37 23.59
C ALA A 2 16.73 1.54 24.92
N SER A 3 16.81 2.71 25.53
CA SER A 3 16.10 2.99 26.79
C SER A 3 14.58 3.00 26.58
N GLU A 4 13.80 2.73 27.61
CA GLU A 4 12.32 2.79 27.51
C GLU A 4 11.81 4.17 27.06
N MET A 5 12.57 5.23 27.36
CA MET A 5 12.29 6.60 26.91
C MET A 5 12.51 6.78 25.40
N GLU A 6 13.61 6.23 24.84
CA GLU A 6 13.85 6.23 23.39
C GLU A 6 12.81 5.40 22.63
N LYS A 7 12.28 4.34 23.27
CA LYS A 7 11.18 3.55 22.71
C LYS A 7 9.87 4.34 22.69
N ALA A 8 9.56 5.03 23.78
CA ALA A 8 8.39 5.89 23.89
C ALA A 8 8.43 7.04 22.87
N ASP A 9 9.57 7.73 22.72
CA ASP A 9 9.73 8.81 21.74
C ASP A 9 9.64 8.31 20.29
N ALA A 10 10.22 7.16 19.97
CA ALA A 10 10.10 6.56 18.65
C ALA A 10 8.64 6.16 18.33
N LEU A 11 7.88 5.69 19.33
CA LEU A 11 6.45 5.43 19.18
C LEU A 11 5.64 6.72 19.02
N LEU A 12 5.94 7.77 19.79
CA LEU A 12 5.31 9.08 19.64
C LEU A 12 5.57 9.70 18.26
N HIS A 13 6.78 9.53 17.72
CA HIS A 13 7.10 9.93 16.33
C HIS A 13 6.37 9.08 15.28
N THR A 14 6.11 7.80 15.56
CA THR A 14 5.29 6.92 14.71
C THR A 14 3.85 7.42 14.60
N PHE A 15 3.35 8.06 15.67
CA PHE A 15 2.01 8.64 15.76
C PHE A 15 2.04 10.17 15.88
N SER A 16 2.94 10.82 15.14
CA SER A 16 3.00 12.30 15.11
C SER A 16 1.66 12.90 14.68
N THR A 17 1.34 14.10 15.17
CA THR A 17 0.15 14.84 14.76
C THR A 17 0.07 15.00 13.24
N ALA A 18 1.21 15.23 12.57
CA ALA A 18 1.31 15.31 11.13
C ALA A 18 0.92 13.99 10.44
N SER A 19 1.41 12.85 10.94
CA SER A 19 1.05 11.52 10.39
C SER A 19 -0.43 11.19 10.61
N ALA A 20 -1.01 11.58 11.75
CA ALA A 20 -2.43 11.41 12.04
C ALA A 20 -3.30 12.28 11.12
N LEU A 21 -2.96 13.56 10.96
CA LEU A 21 -3.65 14.47 10.03
C LEU A 21 -3.54 14.00 8.58
N SER A 22 -2.36 13.54 8.16
CA SER A 22 -2.14 12.98 6.81
C SER A 22 -2.95 11.70 6.59
N SER A 23 -3.07 10.85 7.62
CA SER A 23 -3.91 9.63 7.58
C SER A 23 -5.40 9.98 7.45
N LEU A 24 -5.88 11.00 8.17
CA LEU A 24 -7.25 11.50 8.02
C LEU A 24 -7.47 12.09 6.61
N ALA A 25 -6.50 12.85 6.10
CA ALA A 25 -6.55 13.40 4.75
C ALA A 25 -6.57 12.30 3.68
N LEU A 26 -5.82 11.21 3.87
CA LEU A 26 -5.87 10.03 3.00
C LEU A 26 -7.26 9.37 3.01
N GLY A 27 -7.89 9.25 4.17
CA GLY A 27 -9.28 8.77 4.27
C GLY A 27 -10.28 9.68 3.56
N MET A 28 -10.12 11.01 3.69
CA MET A 28 -10.94 11.99 2.96
C MET A 28 -10.70 11.93 1.45
N PHE A 29 -9.45 11.75 1.02
CA PHE A 29 -9.10 11.54 -0.37
C PHE A 29 -9.82 10.31 -0.95
N CYS A 30 -9.81 9.18 -0.22
CA CYS A 30 -10.56 7.98 -0.61
C CYS A 30 -12.04 8.28 -0.86
N PHE A 31 -12.67 9.04 0.05
CA PHE A 31 -14.06 9.46 -0.11
C PHE A 31 -14.28 10.27 -1.39
N VAL A 32 -13.47 11.31 -1.60
CA VAL A 32 -13.59 12.21 -2.76
C VAL A 32 -13.31 11.46 -4.07
N ALA A 33 -12.22 10.69 -4.13
CA ALA A 33 -11.83 9.92 -5.31
C ALA A 33 -12.93 8.95 -5.73
N ASP A 34 -13.56 8.26 -4.78
CA ASP A 34 -14.65 7.33 -5.11
C ASP A 34 -15.94 8.05 -5.54
N ARG A 35 -16.22 9.26 -5.03
CA ARG A 35 -17.33 10.09 -5.55
C ARG A 35 -17.04 10.57 -6.97
N VAL A 36 -15.81 11.00 -7.25
CA VAL A 36 -15.38 11.38 -8.60
C VAL A 36 -15.49 10.19 -9.55
N GLN A 37 -15.04 9.01 -9.12
CA GLN A 37 -15.13 7.78 -9.89
C GLN A 37 -16.58 7.44 -10.28
N GLN A 38 -17.57 7.80 -9.46
CA GLN A 38 -19.00 7.59 -9.73
C GLN A 38 -19.59 8.61 -10.73
N ALA A 39 -18.85 9.64 -11.13
CA ALA A 39 -19.35 10.63 -12.08
C ALA A 39 -19.67 10.00 -13.45
N THR A 40 -20.77 10.45 -14.06
CA THR A 40 -21.30 9.87 -15.31
C THR A 40 -20.30 9.90 -16.45
N PHE A 41 -19.55 10.99 -16.60
CA PHE A 41 -18.53 11.13 -17.65
C PHE A 41 -17.38 10.12 -17.48
N ILE A 42 -17.04 9.72 -16.24
CA ILE A 42 -16.06 8.66 -15.97
C ILE A 42 -16.65 7.29 -16.31
N GLN A 43 -17.88 7.04 -15.87
CA GLN A 43 -18.53 5.73 -16.05
C GLN A 43 -18.87 5.41 -17.51
N GLN A 44 -19.08 6.43 -18.36
CA GLN A 44 -19.40 6.25 -19.79
C GLN A 44 -18.18 5.90 -20.65
N ASN A 45 -16.96 6.06 -20.15
CA ASN A 45 -15.73 5.78 -20.90
C ASN A 45 -14.88 4.76 -20.14
N ASP A 46 -14.77 3.55 -20.69
CA ASP A 46 -14.02 2.44 -20.07
C ASP A 46 -12.56 2.81 -19.77
N TRP A 47 -11.89 3.52 -20.67
CA TRP A 47 -10.50 3.95 -20.47
C TRP A 47 -10.40 4.95 -19.33
N LEU A 48 -11.29 5.94 -19.30
CA LEU A 48 -11.29 6.93 -18.23
C LEU A 48 -11.57 6.28 -16.88
N ARG A 49 -12.53 5.35 -16.83
CA ARG A 49 -12.84 4.56 -15.65
C ARG A 49 -11.63 3.76 -15.17
N ALA A 50 -11.01 2.98 -16.05
CA ALA A 50 -9.87 2.12 -15.71
C ALA A 50 -8.63 2.92 -15.29
N LEU A 51 -8.29 3.98 -16.03
CA LEU A 51 -7.15 4.85 -15.72
C LEU A 51 -7.36 5.61 -14.41
N SER A 52 -8.57 6.13 -14.15
CA SER A 52 -8.89 6.82 -12.90
C SER A 52 -8.87 5.87 -11.70
N ASP A 53 -9.32 4.62 -11.88
CA ASP A 53 -9.25 3.58 -10.85
C ASP A 53 -7.79 3.27 -10.48
N SER A 54 -6.97 2.96 -11.49
CA SER A 54 -5.56 2.64 -11.31
C SER A 54 -4.75 3.83 -10.79
N ALA A 55 -5.08 5.06 -11.20
CA ALA A 55 -4.49 6.28 -10.66
C ALA A 55 -4.84 6.48 -9.19
N THR A 56 -6.07 6.15 -8.78
CA THR A 56 -6.45 6.18 -7.36
C THR A 56 -5.63 5.19 -6.54
N HIS A 57 -5.44 3.96 -7.04
CA HIS A 57 -4.53 3.00 -6.40
C HIS A 57 -3.10 3.53 -6.29
N CYS A 58 -2.58 4.16 -7.36
CA CYS A 58 -1.26 4.79 -7.36
C CYS A 58 -1.14 5.81 -6.23
N VAL A 59 -2.07 6.77 -6.17
CA VAL A 59 -2.04 7.86 -5.19
C VAL A 59 -2.16 7.32 -3.77
N ILE A 60 -3.04 6.35 -3.51
CA ILE A 60 -3.17 5.73 -2.19
C ILE A 60 -1.85 5.06 -1.78
N GLY A 61 -1.21 4.30 -2.68
CA GLY A 61 0.08 3.66 -2.41
C GLY A 61 1.19 4.66 -2.13
N MET A 62 1.30 5.72 -2.95
CA MET A 62 2.25 6.82 -2.76
C MET A 62 2.06 7.48 -1.40
N TRP A 63 0.83 7.89 -1.09
CA TRP A 63 0.51 8.65 0.12
C TRP A 63 0.70 7.78 1.37
N SER A 64 0.29 6.51 1.31
CA SER A 64 0.49 5.56 2.40
C SER A 64 1.97 5.38 2.73
N TRP A 65 2.83 5.21 1.73
CA TRP A 65 4.26 5.08 1.95
C TRP A 65 4.89 6.39 2.46
N ALA A 66 4.46 7.54 1.91
CA ALA A 66 4.92 8.85 2.36
C ALA A 66 4.66 9.09 3.86
N ILE A 67 3.51 8.61 4.38
CA ILE A 67 3.20 8.64 5.81
C ILE A 67 4.14 7.71 6.60
N VAL A 68 4.41 6.50 6.10
CA VAL A 68 5.29 5.53 6.77
C VAL A 68 6.71 6.07 6.95
N ILE A 69 7.30 6.63 5.90
CA ILE A 69 8.70 7.07 5.91
C ILE A 69 8.88 8.50 6.44
N GLY A 70 7.86 9.34 6.34
CA GLY A 70 7.92 10.76 6.68
C GLY A 70 8.92 11.50 5.79
N LEU A 71 8.46 12.00 4.64
CA LEU A 71 9.28 12.67 3.61
C LEU A 71 10.26 13.71 4.18
N ARG A 72 11.55 13.55 3.88
CA ARG A 72 12.62 14.47 4.32
C ARG A 72 13.62 14.80 3.21
N LYS A 73 13.86 13.87 2.27
CA LYS A 73 14.91 13.97 1.24
C LYS A 73 14.36 13.73 -0.15
N ARG A 74 15.13 14.11 -1.17
CA ARG A 74 14.74 13.89 -2.58
C ARG A 74 14.63 12.40 -2.95
N SER A 75 15.47 11.54 -2.39
CA SER A 75 15.42 10.09 -2.60
C SER A 75 14.06 9.48 -2.20
N ASP A 76 13.40 10.07 -1.19
CA ASP A 76 12.14 9.60 -0.65
C ASP A 76 11.00 9.72 -1.68
N PHE A 77 11.10 10.68 -2.62
CA PHE A 77 10.13 10.79 -3.72
C PHE A 77 10.22 9.60 -4.68
N CYS A 78 11.42 9.05 -4.91
CA CYS A 78 11.57 7.86 -5.73
C CYS A 78 10.94 6.64 -5.04
N GLU A 79 11.11 6.51 -3.72
CA GLU A 79 10.47 5.45 -2.95
C GLU A 79 8.93 5.58 -2.95
N VAL A 80 8.42 6.80 -2.76
CA VAL A 80 6.98 7.07 -2.82
C VAL A 80 6.42 6.77 -4.21
N ALA A 81 7.09 7.21 -5.27
CA ALA A 81 6.69 6.89 -6.64
C ALA A 81 6.70 5.36 -6.90
N LEU A 82 7.70 4.65 -6.37
CA LEU A 82 7.78 3.19 -6.47
C LEU A 82 6.64 2.50 -5.70
N ALA A 83 6.25 3.02 -4.54
CA ALA A 83 5.10 2.51 -3.80
C ALA A 83 3.79 2.68 -4.58
N GLY A 84 3.61 3.82 -5.25
CA GLY A 84 2.49 4.05 -6.17
C GLY A 84 2.50 3.08 -7.35
N PHE A 85 3.66 2.90 -7.98
CA PHE A 85 3.85 1.93 -9.04
C PHE A 85 3.45 0.51 -8.59
N PHE A 86 3.90 0.05 -7.43
CA PHE A 86 3.52 -1.26 -6.91
C PHE A 86 2.03 -1.39 -6.60
N ALA A 87 1.35 -0.30 -6.25
CA ALA A 87 -0.09 -0.32 -6.00
C ALA A 87 -0.89 -0.43 -7.31
N SER A 88 -0.42 0.16 -8.41
CA SER A 88 -1.12 0.13 -9.71
C SER A 88 -0.72 -1.04 -10.61
N VAL A 89 0.51 -1.56 -10.50
CA VAL A 89 1.00 -2.63 -11.39
C VAL A 89 0.18 -3.92 -11.26
N ILE A 90 -0.53 -4.09 -10.15
CA ILE A 90 -1.44 -5.21 -9.91
C ILE A 90 -2.52 -5.27 -11.00
N ASP A 91 -3.06 -4.12 -11.42
CA ASP A 91 -4.11 -4.04 -12.46
C ASP A 91 -3.66 -4.61 -13.82
N LEU A 92 -2.34 -4.69 -14.06
CA LEU A 92 -1.82 -5.26 -15.31
C LEU A 92 -2.10 -6.77 -15.41
N ASP A 93 -2.34 -7.45 -14.29
CA ASP A 93 -2.70 -8.87 -14.27
C ASP A 93 -4.03 -9.16 -14.99
N HIS A 94 -4.90 -8.15 -15.13
CA HIS A 94 -6.11 -8.25 -15.94
C HIS A 94 -5.78 -8.45 -17.43
N PHE A 95 -4.81 -7.70 -17.95
CA PHE A 95 -4.36 -7.83 -19.34
C PHE A 95 -3.60 -9.14 -19.55
N PHE A 96 -2.78 -9.55 -18.58
CA PHE A 96 -2.10 -10.84 -18.61
C PHE A 96 -3.10 -12.01 -18.62
N LEU A 97 -4.10 -12.00 -17.74
CA LEU A 97 -5.13 -13.05 -17.70
C LEU A 97 -6.05 -13.01 -18.93
N ALA A 98 -6.31 -11.82 -19.50
CA ALA A 98 -7.05 -11.69 -20.75
C ALA A 98 -6.27 -12.23 -21.96
N GLY A 99 -4.94 -12.35 -21.85
CA GLY A 99 -4.07 -12.67 -22.99
C GLY A 99 -4.12 -11.60 -24.08
N SER A 100 -4.43 -10.35 -23.73
CA SER A 100 -4.69 -9.27 -24.69
C SER A 100 -4.45 -7.90 -24.06
N VAL A 101 -4.05 -6.91 -24.88
CA VAL A 101 -4.01 -5.48 -24.51
C VAL A 101 -5.36 -4.77 -24.67
N SER A 102 -6.40 -5.51 -25.09
CA SER A 102 -7.76 -4.96 -25.21
C SER A 102 -8.35 -4.68 -23.83
N LEU A 103 -8.64 -3.41 -23.55
CA LEU A 103 -9.28 -3.01 -22.29
C LEU A 103 -10.63 -3.71 -22.08
N LYS A 104 -11.39 -3.91 -23.17
CA LYS A 104 -12.66 -4.66 -23.12
C LYS A 104 -12.44 -6.10 -22.66
N ALA A 105 -11.36 -6.75 -23.10
CA ALA A 105 -11.04 -8.12 -22.66
C ALA A 105 -10.59 -8.13 -21.19
N ALA A 106 -9.72 -7.21 -20.79
CA ALA A 106 -9.19 -7.07 -19.43
C ALA A 106 -10.29 -6.79 -18.37
N THR A 107 -11.37 -6.10 -18.76
CA THR A 107 -12.49 -5.74 -17.85
C THR A 107 -13.63 -6.75 -17.84
N ASN A 108 -13.64 -7.73 -18.75
CA ASN A 108 -14.71 -8.75 -18.87
C ASN A 108 -14.19 -10.18 -18.60
N LEU A 109 -13.29 -10.31 -17.62
CA LEU A 109 -12.70 -11.59 -17.24
C LEU A 109 -13.69 -12.50 -16.50
N GLN A 110 -13.67 -13.80 -16.83
CA GLN A 110 -14.50 -14.82 -16.17
C GLN A 110 -13.95 -15.24 -14.80
N ARG A 111 -12.66 -15.01 -14.55
CA ARG A 111 -11.96 -15.39 -13.32
C ARG A 111 -11.22 -14.18 -12.77
N ARG A 112 -11.09 -14.11 -11.45
CA ARG A 112 -10.32 -13.06 -10.78
C ARG A 112 -8.82 -13.27 -11.10
N PRO A 113 -8.12 -12.23 -11.55
CA PRO A 113 -6.69 -12.31 -11.77
C PRO A 113 -5.88 -12.71 -10.53
N PRO A 114 -4.73 -13.40 -10.70
CA PRO A 114 -4.02 -14.03 -9.60
C PRO A 114 -3.37 -13.04 -8.64
N LEU A 115 -2.90 -11.87 -9.08
CA LEU A 115 -2.27 -10.89 -8.17
C LEU A 115 -3.30 -10.30 -7.20
N HIS A 116 -4.59 -10.32 -7.56
CA HIS A 116 -5.69 -9.95 -6.68
C HIS A 116 -6.05 -11.02 -5.63
N CYS A 117 -5.23 -12.06 -5.44
CA CYS A 117 -5.33 -12.99 -4.32
C CYS A 117 -4.67 -12.38 -3.08
N SER A 118 -5.45 -11.97 -2.08
CA SER A 118 -4.94 -11.29 -0.88
C SER A 118 -3.98 -12.15 -0.05
N THR A 119 -4.07 -13.48 -0.11
CA THR A 119 -3.09 -14.38 0.52
C THR A 119 -1.68 -14.22 -0.08
N LEU A 120 -1.56 -13.82 -1.36
CA LEU A 120 -0.24 -13.61 -1.97
C LEU A 120 0.53 -12.46 -1.34
N ILE A 121 -0.14 -11.46 -0.76
CA ILE A 121 0.52 -10.29 -0.19
C ILE A 121 1.53 -10.68 0.90
N PRO A 122 1.13 -11.35 2.01
CA PRO A 122 2.10 -11.77 3.03
C PRO A 122 3.10 -12.80 2.48
N VAL A 123 2.69 -13.69 1.56
CA VAL A 123 3.59 -14.68 0.97
C VAL A 123 4.73 -14.01 0.21
N VAL A 124 4.43 -13.06 -0.67
CA VAL A 124 5.42 -12.32 -1.47
C VAL A 124 6.29 -11.45 -0.57
N ALA A 125 5.70 -10.71 0.38
CA ALA A 125 6.46 -9.86 1.30
C ALA A 125 7.44 -10.67 2.17
N LEU A 126 6.98 -11.78 2.75
CA LEU A 126 7.83 -12.64 3.59
C LEU A 126 8.89 -13.36 2.76
N THR A 127 8.55 -13.85 1.57
CA THR A 127 9.51 -14.49 0.65
C THR A 127 10.58 -13.51 0.24
N LEU A 128 10.22 -12.27 -0.10
CA LEU A 128 11.19 -11.23 -0.43
C LEU A 128 12.09 -10.92 0.76
N LYS A 129 11.51 -10.74 1.96
CA LYS A 129 12.29 -10.53 3.19
C LYS A 129 13.29 -11.67 3.43
N PHE A 130 12.85 -12.92 3.29
CA PHE A 130 13.70 -14.10 3.43
C PHE A 130 14.81 -14.14 2.37
N LEU A 131 14.47 -13.89 1.10
CA LEU A 131 15.43 -13.89 -0.01
C LEU A 131 16.51 -12.82 0.18
N MET A 132 16.12 -11.63 0.63
CA MET A 132 17.06 -10.54 0.93
C MET A 132 18.03 -10.93 2.04
N GLN A 133 17.56 -11.61 3.09
CA GLN A 133 18.39 -12.13 4.16
C GLN A 133 19.34 -13.23 3.64
N LEU A 134 18.82 -14.18 2.86
CA LEU A 134 19.57 -15.30 2.29
C LEU A 134 20.70 -14.82 1.36
N LEU A 135 20.38 -13.88 0.47
CA LEU A 135 21.32 -13.32 -0.49
C LEU A 135 22.26 -12.27 0.12
N ARG A 136 22.12 -11.97 1.42
CA ARG A 136 22.86 -10.92 2.12
C ARG A 136 22.79 -9.57 1.38
N LEU A 137 21.66 -9.30 0.73
CA LEU A 137 21.42 -8.02 0.09
C LEU A 137 21.44 -6.98 1.21
N LYS A 138 22.42 -6.06 1.15
CA LYS A 138 22.64 -5.01 2.16
C LYS A 138 21.32 -4.41 2.64
N ASP A 139 21.29 -3.95 3.89
CA ASP A 139 20.15 -3.26 4.55
C ASP A 139 19.56 -2.07 3.76
N SER A 140 20.18 -1.67 2.63
CA SER A 140 19.72 -0.60 1.74
C SER A 140 18.28 -0.77 1.25
N TRP A 141 17.78 -2.00 1.17
CA TRP A 141 16.45 -2.29 0.63
C TRP A 141 15.50 -2.93 1.66
N CYS A 142 15.84 -2.89 2.96
CA CYS A 142 15.06 -3.55 4.02
C CYS A 142 13.59 -3.07 4.11
N PHE A 143 13.28 -1.93 3.51
CA PHE A 143 11.95 -1.36 3.41
C PHE A 143 11.09 -1.97 2.29
N LEU A 144 11.69 -2.61 1.28
CA LEU A 144 11.00 -3.07 0.08
C LEU A 144 9.88 -4.10 0.36
N PRO A 145 10.05 -5.10 1.26
CA PRO A 145 8.95 -5.99 1.66
C PRO A 145 7.76 -5.24 2.28
N TRP A 146 8.03 -4.19 3.06
CA TRP A 146 7.01 -3.37 3.71
C TRP A 146 6.30 -2.45 2.73
N MET A 147 7.04 -1.90 1.75
CA MET A 147 6.49 -1.12 0.66
C MET A 147 5.54 -1.95 -0.20
N LEU A 148 5.95 -3.16 -0.61
CA LEU A 148 5.08 -4.09 -1.33
C LEU A 148 3.84 -4.45 -0.50
N PHE A 149 4.04 -4.78 0.78
CA PHE A 149 2.94 -5.11 1.68
C PHE A 149 1.90 -3.98 1.74
N ILE A 150 2.33 -2.73 1.99
CA ILE A 150 1.37 -1.62 2.12
C ILE A 150 0.70 -1.28 0.79
N SER A 151 1.46 -1.25 -0.31
CA SER A 151 0.93 -0.94 -1.64
C SER A 151 -0.12 -1.97 -2.06
N TRP A 152 0.19 -3.25 -1.98
CA TRP A 152 -0.75 -4.31 -2.37
C TRP A 152 -1.93 -4.41 -1.40
N THR A 153 -1.71 -4.25 -0.09
CA THR A 153 -2.81 -4.26 0.87
C THR A 153 -3.79 -3.13 0.60
N SER A 154 -3.30 -1.91 0.39
CA SER A 154 -4.17 -0.76 0.09
C SER A 154 -4.98 -0.96 -1.20
N HIS A 155 -4.36 -1.54 -2.23
CA HIS A 155 -5.04 -1.92 -3.47
C HIS A 155 -6.18 -2.91 -3.19
N HIS A 156 -5.88 -4.03 -2.54
CA HIS A 156 -6.87 -5.09 -2.27
C HIS A 156 -7.98 -4.64 -1.33
N VAL A 157 -7.69 -3.77 -0.36
CA VAL A 157 -8.70 -3.23 0.57
C VAL A 157 -9.69 -2.34 -0.19
N ARG A 158 -9.21 -1.46 -1.08
CA ARG A 158 -10.09 -0.64 -1.93
C ARG A 158 -10.94 -1.51 -2.86
N ASP A 159 -10.33 -2.47 -3.52
CA ASP A 159 -11.04 -3.39 -4.42
C ASP A 159 -11.99 -4.34 -3.70
N GLY A 160 -11.71 -4.60 -2.43
CA GLY A 160 -12.56 -5.38 -1.54
C GLY A 160 -13.98 -4.83 -1.41
N ILE A 161 -14.22 -3.53 -1.66
CA ILE A 161 -15.56 -2.93 -1.65
C ILE A 161 -16.48 -3.59 -2.69
N ARG A 162 -15.93 -4.00 -3.84
CA ARG A 162 -16.71 -4.59 -4.95
C ARG A 162 -16.71 -6.12 -4.88
N HIS A 163 -15.57 -6.73 -4.56
CA HIS A 163 -15.36 -8.16 -4.77
C HIS A 163 -15.00 -8.95 -3.50
N GLY A 164 -14.89 -8.28 -2.35
CA GLY A 164 -14.32 -8.86 -1.14
C GLY A 164 -12.83 -9.19 -1.28
N LEU A 165 -12.23 -9.66 -0.19
CA LEU A 165 -10.85 -10.14 -0.17
C LEU A 165 -10.81 -11.61 -0.59
N TRP A 166 -9.82 -12.00 -1.37
CA TRP A 166 -9.63 -13.39 -1.77
C TRP A 166 -8.57 -14.05 -0.90
N ILE A 167 -9.02 -14.86 0.05
CA ILE A 167 -8.19 -15.58 1.01
C ILE A 167 -8.05 -17.03 0.55
N CYS A 168 -7.10 -17.31 -0.33
CA CYS A 168 -6.79 -18.68 -0.76
C CYS A 168 -6.16 -19.49 0.41
N PRO A 169 -6.51 -20.78 0.61
CA PRO A 169 -7.52 -21.58 -0.10
C PRO A 169 -8.94 -21.46 0.47
N PHE A 170 -9.17 -20.62 1.48
CA PHE A 170 -10.43 -20.48 2.21
C PHE A 170 -11.57 -19.80 1.44
N GLY A 171 -11.31 -19.19 0.29
CA GLY A 171 -12.31 -18.59 -0.59
C GLY A 171 -12.32 -17.07 -0.55
N LYS A 172 -13.47 -16.44 -0.83
CA LYS A 172 -13.63 -14.98 -0.85
C LYS A 172 -14.47 -14.52 0.33
N THR A 173 -14.12 -13.37 0.91
CA THR A 173 -14.99 -12.70 1.89
C THR A 173 -16.18 -12.05 1.21
N ALA A 174 -17.18 -11.62 1.99
CA ALA A 174 -18.16 -10.66 1.51
C ALA A 174 -17.48 -9.33 1.10
N PRO A 175 -18.12 -8.53 0.22
CA PRO A 175 -17.66 -7.18 -0.08
C PRO A 175 -17.48 -6.35 1.19
N LEU A 176 -16.39 -5.59 1.25
CA LEU A 176 -16.06 -4.80 2.43
C LEU A 176 -17.04 -3.63 2.60
N PRO A 177 -17.59 -3.41 3.80
CA PRO A 177 -18.31 -2.19 4.09
C PRO A 177 -17.45 -0.96 3.79
N TYR A 178 -18.06 0.08 3.22
CA TYR A 178 -17.32 1.27 2.77
C TYR A 178 -16.52 1.93 3.90
N TRP A 179 -17.13 2.07 5.09
CA TRP A 179 -16.46 2.63 6.27
C TRP A 179 -15.23 1.82 6.67
N LEU A 180 -15.27 0.49 6.50
CA LEU A 180 -14.17 -0.39 6.87
C LEU A 180 -13.00 -0.20 5.91
N TYR A 181 -13.27 -0.08 4.60
CA TYR A 181 -12.22 0.26 3.62
C TYR A 181 -11.52 1.58 3.97
N VAL A 182 -12.28 2.64 4.25
CA VAL A 182 -11.69 3.96 4.55
C VAL A 182 -10.90 3.91 5.85
N ALA A 183 -11.45 3.29 6.90
CA ALA A 183 -10.77 3.15 8.19
C ALA A 183 -9.49 2.31 8.09
N VAL A 184 -9.53 1.19 7.36
CA VAL A 184 -8.33 0.35 7.13
C VAL A 184 -7.29 1.12 6.32
N THR A 185 -7.67 1.76 5.21
CA THR A 185 -6.72 2.52 4.38
C THR A 185 -6.08 3.68 5.15
N ALA A 186 -6.85 4.41 5.95
CA ALA A 186 -6.33 5.50 6.77
C ALA A 186 -5.41 5.02 7.91
N SER A 187 -5.71 3.89 8.55
CA SER A 187 -4.90 3.37 9.66
C SER A 187 -3.70 2.52 9.22
N LEU A 188 -3.73 1.97 8.01
CA LEU A 188 -2.72 1.06 7.47
C LEU A 188 -1.28 1.60 7.55
N PRO A 189 -0.98 2.87 7.20
CA PRO A 189 0.36 3.42 7.33
C PRO A 189 0.87 3.39 8.77
N SER A 190 0.04 3.83 9.72
CA SER A 190 0.40 3.88 11.14
C SER A 190 0.63 2.48 11.71
N VAL A 191 -0.24 1.52 11.37
CA VAL A 191 -0.08 0.11 11.75
C VAL A 191 1.19 -0.48 11.14
N CYS A 192 1.45 -0.27 9.85
CA CYS A 192 2.67 -0.73 9.18
C CYS A 192 3.93 -0.17 9.87
N SER A 193 3.92 1.14 10.15
CA SER A 193 5.01 1.86 10.80
C SER A 193 5.28 1.36 12.23
N LEU A 194 4.22 1.02 12.99
CA LEU A 194 4.31 0.38 14.30
C LEU A 194 4.92 -1.03 14.21
N ILE A 195 4.46 -1.84 13.26
CA ILE A 195 4.99 -3.21 13.11
C ILE A 195 6.47 -3.16 12.68
N MET A 196 6.83 -2.28 11.73
CA MET A 196 8.23 -2.06 11.32
C MET A 196 9.13 -1.66 12.49
N TYR A 197 8.59 -0.88 13.43
CA TYR A 197 9.27 -0.54 14.67
C TYR A 197 9.47 -1.77 15.57
N LEU A 198 8.41 -2.54 15.81
CA LEU A 198 8.46 -3.76 16.63
C LEU A 198 9.40 -4.83 16.04
N THR A 199 9.53 -4.91 14.71
CA THR A 199 10.45 -5.84 14.04
C THR A 199 11.87 -5.29 13.85
N GLY A 200 12.18 -4.11 14.42
CA GLY A 200 13.50 -3.46 14.32
C GLY A 200 13.85 -2.89 12.94
N THR A 201 12.97 -3.01 11.94
CA THR A 201 13.21 -2.48 10.59
C THR A 201 13.28 -0.96 10.59
N ARG A 202 12.47 -0.30 11.43
CA ARG A 202 12.50 1.16 11.56
C ARG A 202 13.84 1.69 12.07
N GLN A 203 14.45 0.98 13.02
CA GLN A 203 15.77 1.35 13.56
C GLN A 203 16.84 1.25 12.48
N LEU A 204 16.84 0.18 11.68
CA LEU A 204 17.75 0.01 10.53
C LEU A 204 17.58 1.12 9.48
N MET A 205 16.34 1.53 9.19
CA MET A 205 16.08 2.66 8.29
C MET A 205 16.58 3.98 8.88
N THR A 206 16.38 4.21 10.18
CA THR A 206 16.72 5.44 10.91
C THR A 206 18.24 5.67 10.96
N THR A 207 19.01 4.66 11.36
CA THR A 207 20.48 4.73 11.47
C THR A 207 21.15 5.00 10.13
N LYS A 208 20.59 4.50 9.03
CA LYS A 208 21.19 4.60 7.69
C LYS A 208 20.81 5.87 6.93
N HIS A 209 19.61 6.41 7.16
CA HIS A 209 19.17 7.66 6.54
C HIS A 209 19.68 8.90 7.30
N GLY A 210 20.65 8.75 8.21
CA GLY A 210 21.25 9.88 8.93
C GLY A 210 20.24 10.58 9.83
N ILE A 211 19.39 9.82 10.52
CA ILE A 211 18.52 10.38 11.54
C ILE A 211 19.38 10.50 12.81
N HIS A 212 19.97 11.68 12.99
CA HIS A 212 20.08 12.21 14.35
C HIS A 212 18.64 12.38 14.85
N ILE A 213 18.26 11.57 15.83
CA ILE A 213 17.21 12.01 16.76
C ILE A 213 17.92 13.11 17.54
N ASP A 214 17.68 14.36 17.19
CA ASP A 214 18.09 15.46 18.06
C ASP A 214 17.34 15.25 19.38
N VAL A 215 18.14 15.05 20.42
CA VAL A 215 17.76 14.93 21.83
C VAL A 215 17.14 16.23 22.31
#